data_AF-A0A6M0GY67-F1
#
_entry.id   AF-A0A6M0GY67-F1
#
_cell.length_a   1.000
_cell.length_b   1.000
_cell.length_c   1.000
_cell.angle_alpha   90.00
_cell.angle_beta   90.00
_cell.angle_gamma   90.00
#
_symmetry.space_group_name_H-M   'P 1'
#
loop_
_entity.id
_entity.type
_entity.pdbx_description
1 polymer ?
#
loop_
_entity_poly.entity_id
_entity_poly.type
_entity_poly.pdbx_seq_one_letter_code
_entity_poly.pdbx_strand_id
1 'polypeptide(L)'
;MNIREKIEKNEKLILNPFATYSINTKGRKILEKEDDFRTCYMIDRDRIIHSKSFRRLKVKSQVYIKTLNDHYRTRLTHTLEVCQVARTIGKAIGLNEDLIEAIALGHDIGHGPFAHTGEEVLNELLPNGFMHNSNSVRVLTKIENDGKGLNLTTEVLNGILYHSGFGLDRNNPTTLEGQVVKYSDKIAYVNHDIDDSIRAGLLKEKDLPMDIIKILGENHNKRINNLIIDCVNKTLENISENISKVELSLEIEEALSNLRRFMFKKIYKGNILKLERDKAKFILRHIYEYFYNKPEQLPDFYKNIVLKEGLHQGVADYISGMSDEYCLRVFNDIYVPKCSTYII
;
A
#
# COMPACT_ATOMS: atom_id res chain seq x y z
N MET A 1 -22.21 30.49 4.20
CA MET A 1 -20.91 29.83 4.04
C MET A 1 -20.74 28.81 5.16
N ASN A 2 -20.88 27.52 4.86
CA ASN A 2 -20.76 26.45 5.87
C ASN A 2 -19.28 26.21 6.26
N ILE A 3 -19.01 25.22 7.12
CA ILE A 3 -17.65 24.98 7.63
C ILE A 3 -16.76 24.40 6.53
N ARG A 4 -17.25 23.46 5.74
CA ARG A 4 -16.53 22.91 4.58
C ARG A 4 -16.06 24.01 3.64
N GLU A 5 -16.95 24.90 3.22
CA GLU A 5 -16.64 26.01 2.31
C GLU A 5 -15.55 26.94 2.87
N LYS A 6 -15.45 27.07 4.21
CA LYS A 6 -14.37 27.83 4.87
C LYS A 6 -13.03 27.12 4.75
N ILE A 7 -13.00 25.81 4.91
CA ILE A 7 -11.78 25.01 4.73
C ILE A 7 -11.31 25.11 3.27
N GLU A 8 -12.21 24.89 2.31
CA GLU A 8 -11.95 25.01 0.86
C GLU A 8 -11.43 26.40 0.47
N LYS A 9 -11.97 27.48 1.08
CA LYS A 9 -11.48 28.84 0.85
C LYS A 9 -10.09 29.04 1.45
N ASN A 10 -9.82 28.48 2.63
CA ASN A 10 -8.51 28.58 3.28
C ASN A 10 -7.43 27.83 2.49
N GLU A 11 -7.76 26.68 1.90
CA GLU A 11 -6.83 25.94 1.02
C GLU A 11 -6.24 26.84 -0.06
N LYS A 12 -7.05 27.65 -0.74
CA LYS A 12 -6.59 28.59 -1.78
C LYS A 12 -5.67 29.71 -1.27
N LEU A 13 -5.69 30.00 0.03
CA LEU A 13 -4.87 31.04 0.63
C LEU A 13 -3.52 30.51 1.11
N ILE A 14 -3.47 29.24 1.52
CA ILE A 14 -2.31 28.68 2.22
C ILE A 14 -1.53 27.66 1.40
N LEU A 15 -2.21 26.96 0.48
CA LEU A 15 -1.59 25.89 -0.30
C LEU A 15 -0.88 26.46 -1.52
N ASN A 16 0.14 25.75 -1.95
CA ASN A 16 0.88 26.00 -3.17
C ASN A 16 -0.08 26.04 -4.39
N PRO A 17 0.16 26.88 -5.42
CA PRO A 17 -0.66 26.89 -6.64
C PRO A 17 -0.75 25.56 -7.38
N PHE A 18 0.25 24.68 -7.22
CA PHE A 18 0.27 23.33 -7.78
C PHE A 18 -0.44 22.28 -6.91
N ALA A 19 -0.87 22.64 -5.69
CA ALA A 19 -1.60 21.73 -4.82
C ALA A 19 -3.02 21.46 -5.36
N THR A 20 -3.55 20.31 -5.01
CA THR A 20 -4.92 19.93 -5.38
C THR A 20 -5.91 20.51 -4.37
N TYR A 21 -6.73 21.47 -4.81
CA TYR A 21 -7.79 22.02 -3.98
C TYR A 21 -9.03 21.14 -3.99
N SER A 22 -9.61 20.89 -2.82
CA SER A 22 -10.79 20.03 -2.68
C SER A 22 -12.00 20.57 -3.43
N ILE A 23 -12.16 21.90 -3.51
CA ILE A 23 -13.20 22.57 -4.30
C ILE A 23 -13.08 22.32 -5.82
N ASN A 24 -11.89 21.95 -6.30
CA ASN A 24 -11.62 21.67 -7.72
C ASN A 24 -11.63 20.16 -8.02
N THR A 25 -12.14 19.32 -7.11
CA THR A 25 -12.22 17.88 -7.32
C THR A 25 -13.01 17.54 -8.59
N LYS A 26 -12.57 16.49 -9.30
CA LYS A 26 -13.33 15.81 -10.36
C LYS A 26 -14.52 15.04 -9.80
N GLY A 27 -14.63 14.96 -8.48
CA GLY A 27 -15.75 14.37 -7.77
C GLY A 27 -15.71 12.85 -7.69
N ARG A 28 -16.87 12.30 -7.34
CA ARG A 28 -17.12 10.89 -7.09
C ARG A 28 -17.88 10.27 -8.26
N LYS A 29 -17.81 8.94 -8.40
CA LYS A 29 -18.56 8.22 -9.45
C LYS A 29 -20.07 8.33 -9.24
N ILE A 30 -20.52 8.19 -8.00
CA ILE A 30 -21.91 8.41 -7.61
C ILE A 30 -21.99 9.79 -6.96
N LEU A 31 -22.86 10.65 -7.50
CA LEU A 31 -23.09 11.97 -6.93
C LEU A 31 -23.76 11.84 -5.56
N GLU A 32 -23.22 12.56 -4.59
CA GLU A 32 -23.70 12.60 -3.21
C GLU A 32 -23.81 14.06 -2.79
N LYS A 33 -24.70 14.35 -1.84
CA LYS A 33 -24.77 15.68 -1.22
C LYS A 33 -23.45 15.97 -0.50
N GLU A 34 -22.90 17.15 -0.72
CA GLU A 34 -21.71 17.61 -0.02
C GLU A 34 -21.95 17.76 1.49
N ASP A 35 -20.93 17.47 2.29
CA ASP A 35 -20.97 17.57 3.74
C ASP A 35 -20.85 19.04 4.18
N ASP A 36 -21.49 19.42 5.29
CA ASP A 36 -21.45 20.81 5.77
C ASP A 36 -20.17 21.17 6.53
N PHE A 37 -19.39 20.16 6.95
CA PHE A 37 -18.23 20.29 7.83
C PHE A 37 -16.92 19.83 7.18
N ARG A 38 -16.94 18.75 6.40
CA ARG A 38 -15.73 18.08 5.88
C ARG A 38 -15.57 18.27 4.39
N THR A 39 -14.33 18.47 3.93
CA THR A 39 -14.00 18.45 2.49
C THR A 39 -14.13 17.04 1.92
N CYS A 40 -14.14 16.92 0.59
CA CYS A 40 -14.25 15.62 -0.07
C CYS A 40 -13.12 14.65 0.32
N TYR A 41 -11.90 15.15 0.53
CA TYR A 41 -10.74 14.32 0.90
C TYR A 41 -10.76 13.90 2.38
N MET A 42 -11.26 14.75 3.27
CA MET A 42 -11.51 14.36 4.67
C MET A 42 -12.53 13.21 4.75
N ILE A 43 -13.61 13.28 3.95
CA ILE A 43 -14.60 12.19 3.87
C ILE A 43 -13.96 10.91 3.34
N ASP A 44 -13.10 11.00 2.34
CA ASP A 44 -12.41 9.83 1.76
C ASP A 44 -11.51 9.15 2.77
N ARG A 45 -10.69 9.94 3.48
CA ARG A 45 -9.89 9.45 4.60
C ARG A 45 -10.74 8.69 5.60
N ASP A 46 -11.83 9.30 6.06
CA ASP A 46 -12.70 8.70 7.09
C ASP A 46 -13.30 7.38 6.59
N ARG A 47 -13.76 7.32 5.33
CA ARG A 47 -14.28 6.09 4.71
C ARG A 47 -13.22 4.98 4.65
N ILE A 48 -11.99 5.32 4.27
CA ILE A 48 -10.88 4.36 4.20
C ILE A 48 -10.57 3.81 5.59
N ILE A 49 -10.39 4.67 6.60
CA ILE A 49 -10.07 4.27 7.99
C ILE A 49 -11.14 3.32 8.55
N HIS A 50 -12.41 3.60 8.30
CA HIS A 50 -13.50 2.81 8.84
C HIS A 50 -13.80 1.51 8.06
N SER A 51 -13.16 1.30 6.90
CA SER A 51 -13.38 0.12 6.06
C SER A 51 -12.93 -1.19 6.73
N LYS A 52 -13.52 -2.31 6.30
CA LYS A 52 -13.12 -3.64 6.82
C LYS A 52 -11.69 -3.98 6.36
N SER A 53 -11.34 -3.64 5.12
CA SER A 53 -10.02 -3.96 4.57
C SER A 53 -8.89 -3.17 5.22
N PHE A 54 -9.10 -1.90 5.60
CA PHE A 54 -8.10 -1.15 6.37
C PHE A 54 -7.81 -1.80 7.73
N ARG A 55 -8.85 -2.26 8.45
CA ARG A 55 -8.66 -2.99 9.73
C ARG A 55 -7.87 -4.28 9.56
N ARG A 56 -7.99 -4.97 8.41
CA ARG A 56 -7.23 -6.19 8.13
C ARG A 56 -5.73 -5.94 7.96
N LEU A 57 -5.29 -4.72 7.66
CA LEU A 57 -3.86 -4.39 7.56
C LEU A 57 -3.11 -4.67 8.88
N LYS A 58 -3.81 -4.64 10.03
CA LYS A 58 -3.27 -5.02 11.34
C LYS A 58 -2.76 -6.47 11.37
N VAL A 59 -3.37 -7.37 10.60
CA VAL A 59 -3.12 -8.82 10.63
C VAL A 59 -2.59 -9.34 9.30
N LYS A 60 -1.99 -8.45 8.50
CA LYS A 60 -1.25 -8.79 7.27
C LYS A 60 0.23 -8.48 7.48
N SER A 61 1.08 -9.46 7.21
CA SER A 61 2.53 -9.29 7.25
C SER A 61 3.00 -8.33 6.16
N GLN A 62 4.00 -7.48 6.48
CA GLN A 62 4.64 -6.62 5.51
C GLN A 62 5.73 -7.36 4.72
N VAL A 63 6.76 -7.88 5.41
CA VAL A 63 7.89 -8.62 4.81
C VAL A 63 8.03 -10.01 5.42
N TYR A 64 8.00 -10.10 6.74
CA TYR A 64 8.20 -11.34 7.49
C TYR A 64 6.87 -12.01 7.76
N ILE A 65 6.68 -13.22 7.21
CA ILE A 65 5.54 -14.06 7.54
C ILE A 65 5.62 -14.37 9.04
N LYS A 66 4.68 -13.77 9.79
CA LYS A 66 4.54 -13.77 11.25
C LYS A 66 5.56 -14.63 12.01
N THR A 67 6.56 -14.00 12.60
CA THR A 67 7.33 -14.60 13.68
C THR A 67 6.59 -14.36 15.00
N LEU A 68 6.92 -15.11 16.06
CA LEU A 68 6.33 -14.97 17.41
C LEU A 68 6.63 -13.62 18.11
N ASN A 69 7.20 -12.63 17.41
CA ASN A 69 7.69 -11.40 18.00
C ASN A 69 6.81 -10.20 17.61
N ASP A 70 6.33 -9.47 18.61
CA ASP A 70 5.39 -8.35 18.48
C ASP A 70 5.99 -7.10 17.81
N HIS A 71 7.30 -7.08 17.56
CA HIS A 71 8.00 -5.90 17.04
C HIS A 71 8.18 -5.86 15.51
N TYR A 72 7.74 -6.88 14.78
CA TYR A 72 7.77 -6.83 13.31
C TYR A 72 6.63 -5.99 12.74
N ARG A 73 6.92 -5.24 11.68
CA ARG A 73 5.92 -4.38 11.06
C ARG A 73 4.83 -5.19 10.39
N THR A 74 3.60 -4.74 10.63
CA THR A 74 2.41 -5.13 9.86
C THR A 74 2.22 -4.14 8.72
N ARG A 75 1.34 -4.45 7.78
CA ARG A 75 0.96 -3.47 6.74
C ARG A 75 0.38 -2.19 7.34
N LEU A 76 -0.32 -2.29 8.48
CA LEU A 76 -0.89 -1.12 9.14
C LEU A 76 0.21 -0.19 9.66
N THR A 77 1.24 -0.72 10.32
CA THR A 77 2.34 0.11 10.83
C THR A 77 3.13 0.75 9.68
N HIS A 78 3.40 -0.01 8.60
CA HIS A 78 3.98 0.55 7.38
C HIS A 78 3.13 1.70 6.82
N THR A 79 1.83 1.48 6.68
CA THR A 79 0.88 2.48 6.18
C THR A 79 0.88 3.76 7.02
N LEU A 80 0.95 3.65 8.34
CA LEU A 80 1.02 4.81 9.24
C LEU A 80 2.34 5.57 9.09
N GLU A 81 3.46 4.86 8.92
CA GLU A 81 4.77 5.49 8.71
C GLU A 81 4.83 6.19 7.33
N VAL A 82 4.32 5.56 6.27
CA VAL A 82 4.16 6.20 4.94
C VAL A 82 3.31 7.45 5.05
N CYS A 83 2.19 7.39 5.76
CA CYS A 83 1.34 8.55 5.99
C CYS A 83 2.07 9.68 6.72
N GLN A 84 2.87 9.36 7.75
CA GLN A 84 3.64 10.35 8.50
C GLN A 84 4.71 11.03 7.62
N VAL A 85 5.47 10.25 6.86
CA VAL A 85 6.48 10.77 5.92
C VAL A 85 5.83 11.65 4.85
N ALA A 86 4.74 11.16 4.24
CA ALA A 86 4.04 11.86 3.17
C ALA A 86 3.44 13.18 3.64
N ARG A 87 2.82 13.21 4.81
CA ARG A 87 2.29 14.45 5.39
C ARG A 87 3.39 15.45 5.74
N THR A 88 4.54 14.97 6.21
CA THR A 88 5.70 15.83 6.50
C THR A 88 6.21 16.51 5.22
N ILE A 89 6.41 15.73 4.15
CA ILE A 89 6.83 16.25 2.84
C ILE A 89 5.77 17.20 2.28
N GLY A 90 4.51 16.77 2.27
CA GLY A 90 3.39 17.55 1.73
C GLY A 90 3.21 18.89 2.44
N LYS A 91 3.29 18.90 3.77
CA LYS A 91 3.18 20.13 4.56
C LYS A 91 4.33 21.09 4.30
N ALA A 92 5.56 20.59 4.15
CA ALA A 92 6.73 21.43 3.86
C ALA A 92 6.64 22.09 2.47
N ILE A 93 6.02 21.42 1.50
CA ILE A 93 5.80 21.95 0.14
C ILE A 93 4.56 22.85 0.06
N GLY A 94 3.59 22.68 0.97
CA GLY A 94 2.30 23.37 0.95
C GLY A 94 1.25 22.65 0.11
N LEU A 95 1.20 21.32 0.16
CA LEU A 95 0.22 20.47 -0.55
C LEU A 95 -0.98 20.11 0.33
N ASN A 96 -2.04 19.55 -0.27
CA ASN A 96 -3.24 19.16 0.47
C ASN A 96 -2.98 17.93 1.37
N GLU A 97 -2.82 18.15 2.68
CA GLU A 97 -2.55 17.07 3.65
C GLU A 97 -3.67 16.02 3.73
N ASP A 98 -4.94 16.41 3.58
CA ASP A 98 -6.07 15.46 3.65
C ASP A 98 -6.08 14.52 2.44
N LEU A 99 -5.74 15.02 1.24
CA LEU A 99 -5.59 14.18 0.05
C LEU A 99 -4.41 13.21 0.20
N ILE A 100 -3.27 13.69 0.69
CA ILE A 100 -2.10 12.86 0.98
C ILE A 100 -2.45 11.75 1.97
N GLU A 101 -3.11 12.10 3.06
CA GLU A 101 -3.50 11.16 4.11
C GLU A 101 -4.48 10.11 3.57
N ALA A 102 -5.50 10.51 2.80
CA ALA A 102 -6.43 9.58 2.19
C ALA A 102 -5.74 8.60 1.23
N ILE A 103 -4.83 9.07 0.36
CA ILE A 103 -4.08 8.21 -0.57
C ILE A 103 -3.16 7.27 0.22
N ALA A 104 -2.39 7.79 1.17
CA ALA A 104 -1.46 7.00 1.97
C ALA A 104 -2.17 5.92 2.77
N LEU A 105 -3.33 6.19 3.37
CA LEU A 105 -4.06 5.16 4.12
C LEU A 105 -4.70 4.09 3.22
N GLY A 106 -4.95 4.42 1.94
CA GLY A 106 -5.58 3.52 0.97
C GLY A 106 -4.62 2.70 0.11
N HIS A 107 -3.33 3.07 0.03
CA HIS A 107 -2.41 2.52 -0.97
C HIS A 107 -2.23 1.00 -0.89
N ASP A 108 -2.17 0.47 0.34
CA ASP A 108 -1.78 -0.91 0.64
C ASP A 108 -2.96 -1.86 0.91
N ILE A 109 -4.20 -1.37 0.79
CA ILE A 109 -5.43 -2.13 1.10
C ILE A 109 -5.60 -3.39 0.25
N GLY A 110 -5.12 -3.37 -0.99
CA GLY A 110 -5.25 -4.43 -1.98
C GLY A 110 -4.25 -5.57 -1.86
N HIS A 111 -3.30 -5.52 -0.92
CA HIS A 111 -2.33 -6.60 -0.79
C HIS A 111 -2.98 -7.89 -0.31
N GLY A 112 -2.61 -9.02 -0.93
CA GLY A 112 -3.00 -10.35 -0.47
C GLY A 112 -2.30 -10.77 0.83
N PRO A 113 -2.64 -11.96 1.36
CA PRO A 113 -1.94 -12.56 2.48
C PRO A 113 -0.48 -12.90 2.13
N PHE A 114 0.38 -13.00 3.15
CA PHE A 114 1.79 -13.37 3.06
C PHE A 114 2.65 -12.39 2.23
N ALA A 115 2.60 -11.10 2.57
CA ALA A 115 3.49 -10.09 2.02
C ALA A 115 3.45 -10.04 0.47
N HIS A 116 4.62 -9.96 -0.18
CA HIS A 116 4.74 -9.97 -1.65
C HIS A 116 4.45 -11.34 -2.28
N THR A 117 4.47 -12.43 -1.51
CA THR A 117 4.21 -13.78 -2.04
C THR A 117 2.77 -13.94 -2.51
N GLY A 118 1.82 -13.31 -1.80
CA GLY A 118 0.42 -13.27 -2.23
C GLY A 118 0.24 -12.67 -3.63
N GLU A 119 0.90 -11.54 -3.86
CA GLU A 119 0.88 -10.85 -5.15
C GLU A 119 1.56 -11.67 -6.25
N GLU A 120 2.74 -12.23 -5.99
CA GLU A 120 3.47 -13.07 -6.95
C GLU A 120 2.61 -14.26 -7.42
N VAL A 121 2.02 -15.01 -6.47
CA VAL A 121 1.20 -16.18 -6.81
C VAL A 121 -0.06 -15.79 -7.56
N LEU A 122 -0.79 -14.76 -7.12
CA LEU A 122 -1.99 -14.32 -7.81
C LEU A 122 -1.65 -13.79 -9.22
N ASN A 123 -0.53 -13.10 -9.39
CA ASN A 123 -0.12 -12.59 -10.69
C ASN A 123 0.16 -13.71 -11.70
N GLU A 124 0.73 -14.84 -11.26
CA GLU A 124 0.93 -16.00 -12.11
C GLU A 124 -0.37 -16.77 -12.42
N LEU A 125 -1.34 -16.76 -11.50
CA LEU A 125 -2.58 -17.51 -11.63
C LEU A 125 -3.67 -16.76 -12.41
N LEU A 126 -3.61 -15.43 -12.44
CA LEU A 126 -4.61 -14.61 -13.12
C LEU A 126 -4.20 -14.36 -14.58
N PRO A 127 -5.11 -14.53 -15.55
CA PRO A 127 -4.79 -14.38 -16.97
C PRO A 127 -4.33 -12.96 -17.35
N ASN A 128 -4.82 -11.95 -16.61
CA ASN A 128 -4.48 -10.54 -16.82
C ASN A 128 -3.43 -10.03 -15.81
N GLY A 129 -2.80 -10.94 -15.05
CA GLY A 129 -1.94 -10.60 -13.94
C GLY A 129 -2.68 -10.08 -12.71
N PHE A 130 -1.91 -9.70 -11.69
CA PHE A 130 -2.38 -9.14 -10.43
C PHE A 130 -1.36 -8.13 -9.94
N MET A 131 -1.84 -6.94 -9.55
CA MET A 131 -1.02 -5.93 -8.91
C MET A 131 -1.74 -5.35 -7.70
N HIS A 132 -1.04 -5.19 -6.59
CA HIS A 132 -1.62 -4.75 -5.32
C HIS A 132 -2.32 -3.39 -5.43
N ASN A 133 -1.71 -2.41 -6.09
CA ASN A 133 -2.25 -1.07 -6.34
C ASN A 133 -3.58 -1.10 -7.11
N SER A 134 -3.66 -1.92 -8.16
CA SER A 134 -4.89 -2.10 -8.94
C SER A 134 -5.96 -2.81 -8.09
N ASN A 135 -5.55 -3.78 -7.27
CA ASN A 135 -6.45 -4.44 -6.35
C ASN A 135 -6.91 -3.50 -5.22
N SER A 136 -6.11 -2.54 -4.75
CA SER A 136 -6.52 -1.54 -3.76
C SER A 136 -7.69 -0.73 -4.30
N VAL A 137 -7.60 -0.24 -5.54
CA VAL A 137 -8.71 0.44 -6.22
C VAL A 137 -9.92 -0.48 -6.36
N ARG A 138 -9.72 -1.74 -6.75
CA ARG A 138 -10.81 -2.72 -6.86
C ARG A 138 -11.51 -2.94 -5.53
N VAL A 139 -10.76 -3.13 -4.44
CA VAL A 139 -11.32 -3.32 -3.10
C VAL A 139 -12.17 -2.12 -2.69
N LEU A 140 -11.64 -0.92 -2.87
CA LEU A 140 -12.30 0.33 -2.48
C LEU A 140 -13.52 0.68 -3.35
N THR A 141 -13.62 0.15 -4.56
CA THR A 141 -14.70 0.50 -5.52
C THR A 141 -15.72 -0.61 -5.75
N LYS A 142 -15.35 -1.88 -5.55
CA LYS A 142 -16.16 -3.05 -5.90
C LYS A 142 -16.30 -4.10 -4.79
N ILE A 143 -15.49 -4.08 -3.73
CA ILE A 143 -15.52 -5.13 -2.70
C ILE A 143 -16.10 -4.62 -1.38
N GLU A 144 -15.62 -3.48 -0.91
CA GLU A 144 -16.12 -2.87 0.32
C GLU A 144 -17.63 -2.59 0.25
N ASN A 145 -18.26 -2.52 1.43
CA ASN A 145 -19.71 -2.32 1.58
C ASN A 145 -20.56 -3.30 0.75
N ASP A 146 -20.18 -4.58 0.79
CA ASP A 146 -20.89 -5.69 0.14
C ASP A 146 -21.12 -5.44 -1.36
N GLY A 147 -20.09 -4.92 -2.03
CA GLY A 147 -20.11 -4.68 -3.48
C GLY A 147 -20.39 -3.25 -3.90
N LYS A 148 -20.75 -2.36 -2.97
CA LYS A 148 -21.08 -0.95 -3.28
C LYS A 148 -19.85 -0.06 -3.41
N GLY A 149 -18.73 -0.48 -2.82
CA GLY A 149 -17.53 0.35 -2.69
C GLY A 149 -17.70 1.49 -1.68
N LEU A 150 -16.67 2.32 -1.58
CA LEU A 150 -16.62 3.51 -0.73
C LEU A 150 -16.93 4.80 -1.49
N ASN A 151 -17.10 4.73 -2.81
CA ASN A 151 -17.37 5.88 -3.69
C ASN A 151 -16.41 7.06 -3.45
N LEU A 152 -15.11 6.79 -3.40
CA LEU A 152 -14.05 7.79 -3.17
C LEU A 152 -13.92 8.75 -4.36
N THR A 153 -13.24 9.88 -4.16
CA THR A 153 -12.94 10.82 -5.23
C THR A 153 -11.94 10.26 -6.22
N THR A 154 -11.95 10.82 -7.44
CA THR A 154 -11.07 10.39 -8.52
C THR A 154 -9.59 10.60 -8.18
N GLU A 155 -9.24 11.66 -7.44
CA GLU A 155 -7.87 11.98 -7.07
C GLU A 155 -7.30 10.95 -6.09
N VAL A 156 -8.08 10.55 -5.09
CA VAL A 156 -7.67 9.52 -4.11
C VAL A 156 -7.44 8.19 -4.82
N LEU A 157 -8.39 7.76 -5.67
CA LEU A 157 -8.25 6.52 -6.45
C LEU A 157 -7.06 6.57 -7.42
N ASN A 158 -6.80 7.71 -8.05
CA ASN A 158 -5.66 7.88 -8.95
C ASN A 158 -4.32 7.81 -8.21
N GLY A 159 -4.23 8.47 -7.05
CA GLY A 159 -3.06 8.38 -6.17
C GLY A 159 -2.79 6.93 -5.76
N ILE A 160 -3.82 6.22 -5.31
CA ILE A 160 -3.74 4.80 -4.93
C ILE A 160 -3.36 3.92 -6.12
N LEU A 161 -3.88 4.18 -7.31
CA LEU A 161 -3.55 3.38 -8.50
C LEU A 161 -2.09 3.53 -8.92
N TYR A 162 -1.53 4.74 -8.83
CA TYR A 162 -0.23 5.04 -9.41
C TYR A 162 0.89 5.26 -8.38
N HIS A 163 0.63 4.99 -7.10
CA HIS A 163 1.66 5.12 -6.05
C HIS A 163 2.82 4.14 -6.23
N SER A 164 2.57 2.94 -6.77
CA SER A 164 3.56 1.87 -6.84
C SER A 164 4.55 2.06 -7.99
N GLY A 165 5.82 1.66 -7.76
CA GLY A 165 6.83 1.51 -8.82
C GLY A 165 8.14 2.25 -8.56
N PHE A 166 9.24 1.67 -9.07
CA PHE A 166 10.59 2.25 -9.05
C PHE A 166 11.08 2.43 -10.48
N GLY A 167 11.58 3.62 -10.83
CA GLY A 167 12.06 3.97 -12.17
C GLY A 167 11.27 5.10 -12.83
N LEU A 168 11.74 5.54 -13.99
CA LEU A 168 11.21 6.64 -14.80
C LEU A 168 9.90 6.31 -15.54
N ASP A 169 9.27 5.16 -15.24
CA ASP A 169 8.18 4.63 -16.06
C ASP A 169 6.86 5.40 -15.89
N ARG A 170 6.16 5.51 -17.02
CA ARG A 170 5.30 6.63 -17.47
C ARG A 170 4.01 6.93 -16.68
N ASN A 171 3.67 6.15 -15.65
CA ASN A 171 2.39 6.30 -14.95
C ASN A 171 2.61 6.82 -13.53
N ASN A 172 2.72 8.14 -13.43
CA ASN A 172 2.75 8.84 -12.15
C ASN A 172 1.33 9.24 -11.71
N PRO A 173 1.09 9.37 -10.40
CA PRO A 173 -0.09 10.05 -9.91
C PRO A 173 -0.21 11.44 -10.53
N THR A 174 -1.45 11.80 -10.89
CA THR A 174 -1.74 13.08 -11.56
C THR A 174 -1.52 14.28 -10.64
N THR A 175 -1.71 14.10 -9.34
CA THR A 175 -1.55 15.13 -8.32
C THR A 175 -0.15 15.07 -7.70
N LEU A 176 0.38 16.22 -7.27
CA LEU A 176 1.62 16.25 -6.50
C LEU A 176 1.46 15.46 -5.18
N GLU A 177 0.29 15.51 -4.56
CA GLU A 177 -0.04 14.75 -3.37
C GLU A 177 0.13 13.24 -3.57
N GLY A 178 -0.36 12.70 -4.69
CA GLY A 178 -0.17 11.30 -5.02
C GLY A 178 1.30 10.96 -5.29
N GLN A 179 2.03 11.85 -5.95
CA GLN A 179 3.47 11.67 -6.18
C GLN A 179 4.26 11.70 -4.86
N VAL A 180 3.90 12.57 -3.91
CA VAL A 180 4.47 12.55 -2.56
C VAL A 180 4.24 11.21 -1.88
N VAL A 181 3.04 10.63 -1.95
CA VAL A 181 2.79 9.29 -1.39
C VAL A 181 3.66 8.23 -2.06
N LYS A 182 3.82 8.27 -3.39
CA LYS A 182 4.73 7.38 -4.13
C LYS A 182 6.16 7.44 -3.58
N TYR A 183 6.72 8.63 -3.42
CA TYR A 183 8.08 8.77 -2.86
C TYR A 183 8.15 8.38 -1.39
N SER A 184 7.12 8.69 -0.61
CA SER A 184 7.07 8.34 0.82
C SER A 184 7.03 6.84 1.05
N ASP A 185 6.31 6.09 0.21
CA ASP A 185 6.30 4.63 0.24
C ASP A 185 7.69 4.06 -0.06
N LYS A 186 8.39 4.59 -1.08
CA LYS A 186 9.79 4.19 -1.36
C LYS A 186 10.73 4.44 -0.16
N ILE A 187 10.60 5.61 0.48
CA ILE A 187 11.42 6.02 1.62
C ILE A 187 11.17 5.13 2.83
N ALA A 188 9.89 4.88 3.16
CA ALA A 188 9.48 4.04 4.27
C ALA A 188 9.93 2.59 4.05
N TYR A 189 9.57 2.01 2.91
CA TYR A 189 9.82 0.62 2.56
C TYR A 189 11.27 0.20 2.81
N VAL A 190 12.24 0.89 2.17
CA VAL A 190 13.66 0.50 2.26
C VAL A 190 14.20 0.64 3.69
N ASN A 191 13.81 1.69 4.40
CA ASN A 191 14.35 1.94 5.75
C ASN A 191 13.77 1.00 6.81
N HIS A 192 12.50 0.65 6.68
CA HIS A 192 11.83 -0.27 7.59
C HIS A 192 12.27 -1.70 7.37
N ASP A 193 12.47 -2.11 6.12
CA ASP A 193 12.98 -3.44 5.81
C ASP A 193 14.39 -3.64 6.37
N ILE A 194 15.23 -2.61 6.34
CA ILE A 194 16.56 -2.65 6.94
C ILE A 194 16.46 -2.86 8.44
N ASP A 195 15.61 -2.08 9.12
CA ASP A 195 15.39 -2.16 10.56
C ASP A 195 14.84 -3.53 10.98
N ASP A 196 13.80 -4.02 10.31
CA ASP A 196 13.22 -5.35 10.56
C ASP A 196 14.23 -6.47 10.24
N SER A 197 15.06 -6.33 9.20
CA SER A 197 16.14 -7.28 8.88
C SER A 197 17.23 -7.32 9.94
N ILE A 198 17.57 -6.16 10.51
CA ILE A 198 18.53 -6.06 11.61
C ILE A 198 17.97 -6.72 12.87
N ARG A 199 16.71 -6.44 13.21
CA ARG A 199 16.01 -7.07 14.34
C ARG A 199 15.90 -8.58 14.19
N ALA A 200 15.69 -9.07 12.96
CA ALA A 200 15.68 -10.49 12.65
C ALA A 200 17.07 -11.16 12.70
N GLY A 201 18.15 -10.38 12.90
CA GLY A 201 19.52 -10.88 12.85
C GLY A 201 19.99 -11.31 11.46
N LEU A 202 19.22 -10.96 10.41
CA LEU A 202 19.52 -11.30 9.01
C LEU A 202 20.47 -10.30 8.36
N LEU A 203 20.58 -9.13 8.97
CA LEU A 203 21.42 -8.03 8.52
C LEU A 203 22.09 -7.39 9.73
N LYS A 204 23.30 -6.89 9.57
CA LYS A 204 23.95 -5.99 10.52
C LYS A 204 24.13 -4.63 9.86
N GLU A 205 24.17 -3.55 10.62
CA GLU A 205 24.38 -2.20 10.04
C GLU A 205 25.65 -2.14 9.17
N LYS A 206 26.72 -2.82 9.61
CA LYS A 206 27.99 -2.94 8.87
C LYS A 206 27.89 -3.70 7.54
N ASP A 207 26.80 -4.43 7.31
CA ASP A 207 26.58 -5.16 6.06
C ASP A 207 25.99 -4.24 4.98
N LEU A 208 25.51 -3.04 5.35
CA LEU A 208 25.00 -2.05 4.40
C LEU A 208 26.16 -1.47 3.57
N PRO A 209 25.96 -1.21 2.26
CA PRO A 209 27.02 -0.66 1.41
C PRO A 209 27.46 0.73 1.89
N MET A 210 28.74 0.86 2.22
CA MET A 210 29.32 2.05 2.86
C MET A 210 29.19 3.31 1.98
N ASP A 211 29.36 3.15 0.68
CA ASP A 211 29.17 4.18 -0.35
C ASP A 211 27.74 4.74 -0.32
N ILE A 212 26.74 3.88 -0.17
CA ILE A 212 25.32 4.26 -0.14
C ILE A 212 24.95 4.95 1.17
N ILE A 213 25.35 4.38 2.32
CA ILE A 213 24.99 4.96 3.63
C ILE A 213 25.74 6.26 3.93
N LYS A 214 26.87 6.53 3.27
CA LYS A 214 27.52 7.86 3.34
C LYS A 214 26.67 8.95 2.69
N ILE A 215 25.99 8.62 1.59
CA ILE A 215 25.09 9.53 0.87
C ILE A 215 23.78 9.68 1.64
N LEU A 216 23.13 8.55 1.94
CA LEU A 216 21.78 8.58 2.53
C LEU A 216 21.81 8.85 4.03
N GLY A 217 22.77 8.30 4.77
CA GLY A 217 22.85 8.37 6.22
C GLY A 217 23.21 7.04 6.87
N GLU A 218 24.01 7.11 7.93
CA GLU A 218 24.56 5.91 8.60
C GLU A 218 23.50 5.14 9.40
N ASN A 219 22.53 5.85 9.98
CA ASN A 219 21.47 5.26 10.80
C ASN A 219 20.09 5.57 10.24
N HIS A 220 19.08 4.86 10.75
CA HIS A 220 17.68 4.95 10.31
C HIS A 220 17.17 6.40 10.29
N ASN A 221 17.36 7.16 11.37
CA ASN A 221 16.86 8.53 11.49
C ASN A 221 17.54 9.47 10.47
N LYS A 222 18.87 9.39 10.31
CA LYS A 222 19.60 10.20 9.34
C LYS A 222 19.15 9.91 7.91
N ARG A 223 18.93 8.63 7.56
CA ARG A 223 18.47 8.23 6.21
C ARG A 223 17.12 8.81 5.86
N ILE A 224 16.13 8.61 6.72
CA ILE A 224 14.78 9.14 6.49
C ILE A 224 14.82 10.66 6.40
N ASN A 225 15.52 11.33 7.33
CA ASN A 225 15.60 12.79 7.34
C ASN A 225 16.24 13.34 6.07
N ASN A 226 17.37 12.78 5.62
CA ASN A 226 18.05 13.23 4.40
C ASN A 226 17.18 13.02 3.15
N LEU A 227 16.49 11.88 3.05
CA LEU A 227 15.55 11.59 1.96
C LEU A 227 14.36 12.56 1.93
N ILE A 228 13.80 12.89 3.10
CA ILE A 228 12.71 13.86 3.21
C ILE A 228 13.18 15.26 2.80
N ILE A 229 14.33 15.71 3.34
CA ILE A 229 14.88 17.03 3.05
C ILE A 229 15.19 17.18 1.56
N ASP A 230 15.84 16.19 0.97
CA ASP A 230 16.16 16.19 -0.47
C ASP A 230 14.89 16.23 -1.33
N CYS A 231 13.90 15.40 -1.01
CA CYS A 231 12.62 15.37 -1.73
C CYS A 231 11.91 16.72 -1.68
N VAL A 232 11.85 17.35 -0.51
CA VAL A 232 11.23 18.68 -0.34
C VAL A 232 11.99 19.73 -1.13
N ASN A 233 13.31 19.81 -0.97
CA ASN A 233 14.13 20.84 -1.63
C ASN A 233 14.06 20.71 -3.16
N LYS A 234 14.20 19.49 -3.68
CA LYS A 234 14.16 19.26 -5.13
C LYS A 234 12.78 19.53 -5.71
N THR A 235 11.72 19.18 -4.98
CA THR A 235 10.36 19.49 -5.41
C THR A 235 10.07 21.00 -5.39
N LEU A 236 10.56 21.73 -4.40
CA LEU A 236 10.41 23.19 -4.35
C LEU A 236 11.19 23.88 -5.48
N GLU A 237 12.38 23.39 -5.83
CA GLU A 237 13.15 23.82 -7.00
C GLU A 237 12.31 23.62 -8.28
N ASN A 238 11.80 22.41 -8.51
CA ASN A 238 10.94 22.09 -9.65
C ASN A 238 9.72 23.04 -9.73
N ILE A 239 9.03 23.28 -8.61
CA ILE A 239 7.88 24.18 -8.55
C ILE A 239 8.28 25.62 -8.89
N SER A 240 9.45 26.09 -8.44
CA SER A 240 9.96 27.43 -8.77
C SER A 240 10.24 27.61 -10.27
N GLU A 241 10.56 26.50 -10.96
CA GLU A 241 10.71 26.43 -12.42
C GLU A 241 9.38 26.12 -13.15
N ASN A 242 8.25 26.18 -12.44
CA ASN A 242 6.91 25.90 -12.96
C ASN A 242 6.74 24.44 -13.45
N ILE A 243 7.46 23.50 -12.83
CA ILE A 243 7.40 22.06 -13.10
C ILE A 243 6.63 21.36 -11.99
N SER A 244 5.47 20.79 -12.34
CA SER A 244 4.61 20.04 -11.41
C SER A 244 5.10 18.60 -11.21
N LYS A 245 6.23 18.42 -10.51
CA LYS A 245 6.84 17.10 -10.30
C LYS A 245 7.55 16.95 -8.96
N VAL A 246 7.21 15.91 -8.20
CA VAL A 246 7.93 15.48 -7.00
C VAL A 246 9.08 14.58 -7.41
N GLU A 247 10.29 14.88 -6.96
CA GLU A 247 11.49 14.09 -7.27
C GLU A 247 12.50 14.13 -6.13
N LEU A 248 13.43 13.18 -6.15
CA LEU A 248 14.70 13.22 -5.43
C LEU A 248 15.79 13.74 -6.37
N SER A 249 16.88 14.29 -5.82
CA SER A 249 18.07 14.56 -6.61
C SER A 249 18.65 13.27 -7.19
N LEU A 250 19.36 13.37 -8.32
CA LEU A 250 19.88 12.20 -9.04
C LEU A 250 20.75 11.30 -8.15
N GLU A 251 21.65 11.90 -7.37
CA GLU A 251 22.54 11.18 -6.45
C GLU A 251 21.74 10.40 -5.38
N ILE A 252 20.69 11.03 -4.83
CA ILE A 252 19.86 10.43 -3.77
C ILE A 252 18.94 9.34 -4.34
N GLU A 253 18.32 9.55 -5.50
CA GLU A 253 17.48 8.52 -6.17
C GLU A 253 18.33 7.30 -6.56
N GLU A 254 19.53 7.51 -7.07
CA GLU A 254 20.47 6.43 -7.40
C GLU A 254 20.89 5.66 -6.15
N ALA A 255 21.26 6.35 -5.07
CA ALA A 255 21.62 5.73 -3.81
C ALA A 255 20.45 4.92 -3.22
N LEU A 256 19.23 5.47 -3.20
CA LEU A 256 18.03 4.77 -2.72
C LEU A 256 17.71 3.53 -3.57
N SER A 257 17.81 3.66 -4.90
CA SER A 257 17.60 2.55 -5.83
C SER A 257 18.63 1.44 -5.65
N ASN A 258 19.90 1.80 -5.43
CA ASN A 258 20.98 0.87 -5.14
C ASN A 258 20.77 0.17 -3.78
N LEU A 259 20.32 0.91 -2.76
CA LEU A 259 20.01 0.35 -1.44
C LEU A 259 18.88 -0.67 -1.53
N ARG A 260 17.81 -0.35 -2.26
CA ARG A 260 16.71 -1.27 -2.51
C ARG A 260 17.18 -2.53 -3.25
N ARG A 261 18.02 -2.37 -4.28
CA ARG A 261 18.58 -3.51 -5.02
C ARG A 261 19.42 -4.42 -4.13
N PHE A 262 20.21 -3.84 -3.22
CA PHE A 262 20.94 -4.57 -2.20
C PHE A 262 19.99 -5.37 -1.30
N MET A 263 18.96 -4.71 -0.73
CA MET A 263 17.96 -5.37 0.12
C MET A 263 17.24 -6.50 -0.61
N PHE A 264 16.86 -6.27 -1.87
CA PHE A 264 16.21 -7.28 -2.71
C PHE A 264 17.08 -8.52 -2.92
N LYS A 265 18.38 -8.33 -3.19
CA LYS A 265 19.33 -9.43 -3.36
C LYS A 265 19.58 -10.17 -2.04
N LYS A 266 19.74 -9.45 -0.93
CA LYS A 266 20.18 -10.01 0.35
C LYS A 266 19.03 -10.67 1.14
N ILE A 267 17.88 -10.00 1.21
CA ILE A 267 16.76 -10.38 2.07
C ILE A 267 15.66 -11.07 1.24
N TYR A 268 15.12 -10.38 0.24
CA TYR A 268 13.98 -10.86 -0.53
C TYR A 268 14.30 -12.09 -1.40
N LYS A 269 15.46 -12.11 -2.05
CA LYS A 269 15.97 -13.29 -2.81
C LYS A 269 16.92 -14.16 -1.98
N GLY A 270 17.13 -13.82 -0.70
CA GLY A 270 17.95 -14.60 0.19
C GLY A 270 17.37 -15.99 0.46
N ASN A 271 18.25 -16.96 0.73
CA ASN A 271 17.88 -18.34 1.04
C ASN A 271 17.12 -18.46 2.37
N ILE A 272 17.33 -17.54 3.30
CA ILE A 272 16.83 -17.64 4.67
C ILE A 272 15.29 -17.62 4.71
N LEU A 273 14.69 -16.70 3.95
CA LEU A 273 13.24 -16.57 3.87
C LEU A 273 12.62 -17.45 2.77
N LYS A 274 13.44 -18.20 2.01
CA LYS A 274 12.97 -19.00 0.87
C LYS A 274 12.01 -20.10 1.31
N LEU A 275 12.33 -20.82 2.38
CA LEU A 275 11.50 -21.93 2.87
C LEU A 275 10.08 -21.46 3.21
N GLU A 276 9.94 -20.38 3.97
CA GLU A 276 8.63 -19.85 4.37
C GLU A 276 7.86 -19.25 3.19
N ARG A 277 8.56 -18.60 2.24
CA ARG A 277 7.94 -18.17 0.98
C ARG A 277 7.41 -19.36 0.18
N ASP A 278 8.18 -20.43 0.04
CA ASP A 278 7.77 -21.60 -0.72
C ASP A 278 6.55 -22.28 -0.08
N LYS A 279 6.49 -22.33 1.26
CA LYS A 279 5.28 -22.76 1.99
C LYS A 279 4.07 -21.85 1.75
N ALA A 280 4.25 -20.54 1.81
CA ALA A 280 3.18 -19.59 1.52
C ALA A 280 2.68 -19.73 0.07
N LYS A 281 3.59 -19.91 -0.90
CA LYS A 281 3.23 -20.18 -2.30
C LYS A 281 2.40 -21.45 -2.43
N PHE A 282 2.85 -22.52 -1.77
CA PHE A 282 2.15 -23.80 -1.75
C PHE A 282 0.72 -23.63 -1.22
N ILE A 283 0.55 -22.99 -0.07
CA ILE A 283 -0.76 -22.72 0.55
C ILE A 283 -1.68 -21.96 -0.41
N LEU A 284 -1.20 -20.85 -0.97
CA LEU A 284 -2.01 -19.99 -1.83
C LEU A 284 -2.45 -20.69 -3.11
N ARG A 285 -1.57 -21.46 -3.75
CA ARG A 285 -1.90 -22.22 -4.96
C ARG A 285 -2.99 -23.25 -4.69
N HIS A 286 -2.88 -23.99 -3.58
CA HIS A 286 -3.86 -25.02 -3.25
C HIS A 286 -5.21 -24.41 -2.86
N ILE A 287 -5.22 -23.32 -2.07
CA ILE A 287 -6.47 -22.59 -1.79
C ILE A 287 -7.12 -22.10 -3.09
N TYR A 288 -6.32 -21.52 -3.99
CA TYR A 288 -6.81 -21.07 -5.29
C TYR A 288 -7.41 -22.21 -6.09
N GLU A 289 -6.68 -23.30 -6.27
CA GLU A 289 -7.12 -24.48 -7.01
C GLU A 289 -8.40 -25.08 -6.41
N TYR A 290 -8.50 -25.14 -5.08
CA TYR A 290 -9.71 -25.62 -4.41
C TYR A 290 -10.94 -24.79 -4.79
N PHE A 291 -10.89 -23.47 -4.63
CA PHE A 291 -12.03 -22.60 -4.93
C PHE A 291 -12.28 -22.43 -6.43
N TYR A 292 -11.25 -22.59 -7.25
CA TYR A 292 -11.38 -22.63 -8.71
C TYR A 292 -12.15 -23.87 -9.16
N ASN A 293 -11.82 -25.04 -8.61
CA ASN A 293 -12.51 -26.30 -8.94
C ASN A 293 -13.86 -26.45 -8.24
N LYS A 294 -14.09 -25.73 -7.14
CA LYS A 294 -15.30 -25.78 -6.31
C LYS A 294 -15.84 -24.38 -5.99
N PRO A 295 -16.29 -23.61 -7.00
CA PRO A 295 -16.76 -22.24 -6.81
C PRO A 295 -17.99 -22.16 -5.88
N GLU A 296 -18.75 -23.24 -5.72
CA GLU A 296 -19.89 -23.32 -4.79
C GLU A 296 -19.49 -23.22 -3.31
N GLN A 297 -18.21 -23.44 -2.99
CA GLN A 297 -17.65 -23.31 -1.63
C GLN A 297 -17.21 -21.88 -1.30
N LEU A 298 -17.16 -20.97 -2.28
CA LEU A 298 -16.91 -19.56 -2.02
C LEU A 298 -18.03 -18.96 -1.15
N PRO A 299 -17.80 -17.87 -0.40
CA PRO A 299 -18.91 -17.13 0.20
C PRO A 299 -19.82 -16.51 -0.88
N ASP A 300 -21.11 -16.35 -0.60
CA ASP A 300 -22.12 -15.95 -1.60
C ASP A 300 -21.80 -14.62 -2.31
N PHE A 301 -21.19 -13.68 -1.60
CA PHE A 301 -20.70 -12.43 -2.19
C PHE A 301 -19.73 -12.69 -3.35
N TYR A 302 -18.76 -13.59 -3.17
CA TYR A 302 -17.76 -13.93 -4.18
C TYR A 302 -18.31 -14.87 -5.26
N LYS A 303 -19.29 -15.73 -4.95
CA LYS A 303 -20.04 -16.48 -5.98
C LYS A 303 -20.70 -15.53 -6.98
N ASN A 304 -21.29 -14.43 -6.49
CA ASN A 304 -21.87 -13.41 -7.36
C ASN A 304 -20.83 -12.72 -8.25
N ILE A 305 -19.60 -12.54 -7.76
CA ILE A 305 -18.50 -12.03 -8.57
C ILE A 305 -18.11 -13.06 -9.64
N VAL A 306 -18.01 -14.34 -9.28
CA VAL A 306 -17.73 -15.42 -10.26
C VAL A 306 -18.75 -15.40 -11.40
N LEU A 307 -20.04 -15.25 -11.10
CA LEU A 307 -21.10 -15.20 -12.11
C LEU A 307 -21.01 -13.97 -13.02
N LYS A 308 -20.53 -12.82 -12.52
CA LYS A 308 -20.54 -11.54 -13.25
C LYS A 308 -19.21 -11.21 -13.94
N GLU A 309 -18.10 -11.51 -13.29
CA GLU A 309 -16.75 -11.11 -13.69
C GLU A 309 -15.83 -12.31 -13.96
N GLY A 310 -16.31 -13.54 -13.75
CA GLY A 310 -15.60 -14.77 -14.06
C GLY A 310 -14.89 -15.40 -12.88
N LEU A 311 -14.58 -16.70 -13.04
CA LEU A 311 -14.06 -17.57 -12.00
C LEU A 311 -12.73 -17.08 -11.43
N HIS A 312 -11.75 -16.77 -12.29
CA HIS A 312 -10.45 -16.30 -11.85
C HIS A 312 -10.55 -15.07 -10.94
N GLN A 313 -11.41 -14.10 -11.29
CA GLN A 313 -11.55 -12.86 -10.53
C GLN A 313 -12.22 -13.08 -9.18
N GLY A 314 -13.33 -13.84 -9.14
CA GLY A 314 -14.04 -14.09 -7.88
C GLY A 314 -13.19 -14.84 -6.85
N VAL A 315 -12.40 -15.82 -7.30
CA VAL A 315 -11.45 -16.55 -6.45
C VAL A 315 -10.32 -15.61 -5.97
N ALA A 316 -9.76 -14.79 -6.86
CA ALA A 316 -8.70 -13.84 -6.51
C ALA A 316 -9.15 -12.78 -5.49
N ASP A 317 -10.36 -12.25 -5.64
CA ASP A 317 -10.94 -11.26 -4.73
C ASP A 317 -11.14 -11.85 -3.33
N TYR A 318 -11.54 -13.13 -3.26
CA TYR A 318 -11.69 -13.81 -1.98
C TYR A 318 -10.33 -14.01 -1.30
N ILE A 319 -9.35 -14.55 -2.03
CA ILE A 319 -8.01 -14.86 -1.49
C ILE A 319 -7.26 -13.59 -1.09
N SER A 320 -7.24 -12.58 -1.95
CA SER A 320 -6.55 -11.30 -1.65
C SER A 320 -7.18 -10.56 -0.45
N GLY A 321 -8.49 -10.78 -0.21
CA GLY A 321 -9.20 -10.26 0.95
C GLY A 321 -8.84 -10.93 2.28
N MET A 322 -8.19 -12.08 2.28
CA MET A 322 -7.83 -12.83 3.50
C MET A 322 -6.70 -12.15 4.27
N SER A 323 -6.74 -12.26 5.60
CA SER A 323 -5.54 -12.07 6.43
C SER A 323 -4.67 -13.32 6.41
N ASP A 324 -3.43 -13.20 6.86
CA ASP A 324 -2.48 -14.34 6.88
C ASP A 324 -3.03 -15.50 7.73
N GLU A 325 -3.54 -15.20 8.94
CA GLU A 325 -4.12 -16.20 9.84
C GLU A 325 -5.39 -16.83 9.28
N TYR A 326 -6.24 -16.04 8.65
CA TYR A 326 -7.46 -16.57 8.02
C TYR A 326 -7.11 -17.51 6.87
N CYS A 327 -6.13 -17.13 6.04
CA CYS A 327 -5.62 -17.95 4.95
C CYS A 327 -5.08 -19.29 5.47
N LEU A 328 -4.26 -19.28 6.53
CA LEU A 328 -3.77 -20.50 7.18
C LEU A 328 -4.89 -21.38 7.73
N ARG A 329 -5.89 -20.77 8.37
CA ARG A 329 -7.06 -21.51 8.89
C ARG A 329 -7.84 -22.19 7.77
N VAL A 330 -8.12 -21.46 6.68
CA VAL A 330 -8.81 -22.00 5.51
C VAL A 330 -8.03 -23.16 4.90
N PHE A 331 -6.70 -23.02 4.77
CA PHE A 331 -5.85 -24.12 4.29
C PHE A 331 -5.97 -25.36 5.18
N ASN A 332 -5.85 -25.18 6.51
CA ASN A 332 -5.94 -26.28 7.46
C ASN A 332 -7.30 -26.96 7.44
N ASP A 333 -8.39 -26.20 7.36
CA ASP A 333 -9.75 -26.76 7.30
C ASP A 333 -10.00 -27.60 6.04
N ILE A 334 -9.36 -27.24 4.92
CA ILE A 334 -9.53 -27.95 3.64
C ILE A 334 -8.61 -29.18 3.55
N TYR A 335 -7.34 -29.03 3.91
CA TYR A 335 -6.30 -30.01 3.57
C TYR A 335 -5.75 -30.80 4.75
N VAL A 336 -5.91 -30.31 5.99
CA VAL A 336 -5.35 -30.99 7.17
C VAL A 336 -6.44 -31.82 7.85
N PRO A 337 -6.25 -33.15 7.99
CA PRO A 337 -7.21 -34.00 8.69
C PRO A 337 -7.41 -33.54 10.13
N LYS A 338 -8.68 -33.49 10.57
CA LYS A 338 -9.01 -33.24 11.97
C LYS A 338 -8.93 -34.56 12.73
N CYS A 339 -8.22 -34.59 13.86
CA CYS A 339 -8.16 -35.77 14.72
C CYS A 339 -9.58 -36.18 15.14
N SER A 340 -10.08 -37.27 14.58
CA SER A 340 -11.27 -37.96 15.07
C SER A 340 -10.86 -38.83 16.26
N THR A 341 -10.88 -38.25 17.46
CA THR A 341 -10.92 -39.07 18.69
C THR A 341 -12.28 -39.74 18.75
N TYR A 342 -12.35 -41.00 18.31
CA TYR A 342 -13.35 -41.92 18.82
C TYR A 342 -12.99 -42.17 20.28
N ILE A 343 -13.67 -41.47 21.20
CA ILE A 343 -13.71 -41.89 22.59
C ILE A 343 -14.47 -43.21 22.57
N ILE A 344 -13.75 -44.32 22.77
CA ILE A 344 -14.32 -45.66 22.97
C ILE A 344 -15.00 -45.69 24.34
#